data_AF-A0A2H6FLD0-F1
#
_entry.id   AF-A0A2H6FLD0-F1
#
_cell.length_a   1.000
_cell.length_b   1.000
_cell.length_c   1.000
_cell.angle_alpha   90.00
_cell.angle_beta   90.00
_cell.angle_gamma   90.00
#
_symmetry.space_group_name_H-M   'P 1'
#
loop_
_entity.id
_entity.type
_entity.pdbx_description
1 polymer ?
#
loop_
_entity_poly.entity_id
_entity_poly.type
_entity_poly.pdbx_seq_one_letter_code
_entity_poly.pdbx_strand_id
1 'polypeptide(L)'
;MKRLVFVFTLLLVLSALAVAEAGYRDLFRKQFIDEPWAGAPIVKEGVCIECHTSKLMKPDYLKIPQEWKMSIHYKNNVSCHDCHGGNPNDSAISCSTPHSGFIGTPKYDEVPQLCGKCHIGILKSYLISGHGKALKAKRRGPNCVTCHGSHSIQKANIDIINSVRCTQCHSYNRARIMKQALFLTEKRMSDLDKEITALKAQGVITNNIDKRLFRTQAEFRTIFHTVDVSLVKKRTGEFSRKLDVISKALDKVSSQLSFRKNFSAFLFMLFLAMGIVVVILIHKGSD
;
A
#
# COMPACT_ATOMS: atom_id res chain seq x y z
N MET A 1 -41.18 11.68 49.31
CA MET A 1 -40.07 10.73 49.60
C MET A 1 -39.62 9.88 48.40
N LYS A 2 -40.51 9.25 47.62
CA LYS A 2 -40.10 8.38 46.48
C LYS A 2 -39.34 9.10 45.34
N ARG A 3 -39.61 10.39 45.07
CA ARG A 3 -38.88 11.18 44.04
C ARG A 3 -37.47 11.60 44.46
N LEU A 4 -37.20 11.77 45.76
CA LEU A 4 -35.88 12.21 46.24
C LEU A 4 -34.86 11.06 46.23
N VAL A 5 -35.30 9.85 46.57
CA VAL A 5 -34.46 8.63 46.56
C VAL A 5 -34.07 8.25 45.13
N PHE A 6 -34.95 8.46 44.14
CA PHE A 6 -34.68 8.19 42.73
C PHE A 6 -33.65 9.17 42.12
N VAL A 7 -33.70 10.45 42.50
CA VAL A 7 -32.72 11.46 42.04
C VAL A 7 -31.34 11.21 42.66
N PHE A 8 -31.27 10.82 43.93
CA PHE A 8 -30.01 10.49 44.59
C PHE A 8 -29.36 9.20 44.07
N THR A 9 -30.16 8.18 43.71
CA THR A 9 -29.63 6.95 43.10
C THR A 9 -29.18 7.19 41.65
N LEU A 10 -29.85 8.04 40.89
CA LEU A 10 -29.43 8.41 39.54
C LEU A 10 -28.12 9.22 39.52
N LEU A 11 -27.93 10.14 40.48
CA LEU A 11 -26.71 10.93 40.63
C LEU A 11 -25.49 10.10 41.07
N LEU A 12 -25.68 9.06 41.88
CA LEU A 12 -24.64 8.11 42.28
C LEU A 12 -24.20 7.19 41.13
N VAL A 13 -25.12 6.82 40.24
CA VAL A 13 -24.80 6.01 39.04
C VAL A 13 -24.11 6.86 37.97
N LEU A 14 -24.48 8.14 37.82
CA LEU A 14 -23.83 9.07 36.89
C LEU A 14 -22.42 9.49 37.33
N SER A 15 -22.14 9.59 38.64
CA SER A 15 -20.79 9.87 39.13
C SER A 15 -19.86 8.66 39.06
N ALA A 16 -20.39 7.43 39.12
CA ALA A 16 -19.61 6.21 38.89
C ALA A 16 -19.15 6.03 37.43
N LEU A 17 -19.86 6.63 36.46
CA LEU A 17 -19.52 6.57 35.04
C LEU A 17 -18.42 7.57 34.62
N ALA A 18 -18.11 8.57 35.46
CA ALA A 18 -17.12 9.61 35.14
C ALA A 18 -15.68 9.27 35.58
N VAL A 19 -15.44 8.16 36.28
CA VAL A 19 -14.11 7.81 36.84
C VAL A 19 -13.37 6.75 35.99
N ALA A 20 -13.92 6.30 34.87
CA ALA A 20 -13.36 5.19 34.08
C ALA A 20 -12.48 5.59 32.87
N GLU A 21 -12.34 6.88 32.54
CA GLU A 21 -11.53 7.29 31.37
C GLU A 21 -10.03 7.50 31.67
N ALA A 22 -9.66 7.66 32.94
CA ALA A 22 -8.26 7.74 33.36
C ALA A 22 -7.55 6.37 33.40
N GLY A 23 -8.26 5.26 33.13
CA GLY A 23 -7.67 3.93 33.10
C GLY A 23 -6.96 3.63 31.77
N TYR A 24 -7.64 3.84 30.64
CA TYR A 24 -7.19 3.25 29.38
C TYR A 24 -5.92 3.89 28.80
N ARG A 25 -5.81 5.23 28.80
CA ARG A 25 -4.64 5.91 28.20
C ARG A 25 -3.36 5.71 29.02
N ASP A 26 -3.46 5.72 30.35
CA ASP A 26 -2.31 5.50 31.23
C ASP A 26 -1.93 4.02 31.32
N LEU A 27 -2.90 3.10 31.30
CA LEU A 27 -2.62 1.66 31.14
C LEU A 27 -1.99 1.39 29.77
N PHE A 28 -2.50 1.99 28.69
CA PHE A 28 -1.91 1.86 27.35
C PHE A 28 -0.49 2.42 27.30
N ARG A 29 -0.23 3.59 27.90
CA ARG A 29 1.10 4.18 27.95
C ARG A 29 2.08 3.32 28.76
N LYS A 30 1.68 2.91 29.97
CA LYS A 30 2.51 2.00 30.80
C LYS A 30 2.79 0.68 30.10
N GLN A 31 1.82 0.13 29.38
CA GLN A 31 1.92 -1.21 28.79
C GLN A 31 2.57 -1.24 27.40
N PHE A 32 2.57 -0.12 26.65
CA PHE A 32 3.08 -0.09 25.28
C PHE A 32 4.18 0.95 25.00
N ILE A 33 4.35 1.97 25.85
CA ILE A 33 5.38 3.02 25.69
C ILE A 33 6.52 2.83 26.70
N ASP A 34 6.20 2.52 27.96
CA ASP A 34 7.16 2.59 29.07
C ASP A 34 7.82 1.23 29.44
N GLU A 35 7.25 0.10 29.00
CA GLU A 35 7.85 -1.23 29.14
C GLU A 35 8.72 -1.57 27.92
N PRO A 36 10.04 -1.86 28.07
CA PRO A 36 10.95 -2.11 26.97
C PRO A 36 10.73 -3.53 26.42
N TRP A 37 9.69 -3.73 25.60
CA TRP A 37 9.45 -4.87 24.69
C TRP A 37 10.17 -6.19 25.04
N ALA A 38 10.01 -6.67 26.26
CA ALA A 38 10.48 -7.97 26.72
C ALA A 38 9.27 -8.92 26.72
N GLY A 39 8.82 -9.31 25.53
CA GLY A 39 7.78 -10.36 25.41
C GLY A 39 6.45 -9.94 24.80
N ALA A 40 6.40 -9.03 23.84
CA ALA A 40 5.30 -9.12 22.87
C ALA A 40 5.32 -10.53 22.26
N PRO A 41 4.16 -11.10 21.90
CA PRO A 41 4.12 -12.39 21.25
C PRO A 41 5.12 -12.34 20.09
N ILE A 42 6.13 -13.23 20.15
CA ILE A 42 7.01 -13.47 19.03
C ILE A 42 6.05 -13.89 17.92
N VAL A 43 5.74 -12.96 17.02
CA VAL A 43 5.10 -13.33 15.77
C VAL A 43 6.12 -14.28 15.16
N LYS A 44 5.81 -15.57 15.15
CA LYS A 44 6.60 -16.59 14.47
C LYS A 44 6.57 -16.25 12.97
N GLU A 45 7.39 -15.29 12.56
CA GLU A 45 7.58 -14.86 11.16
C GLU A 45 8.55 -15.81 10.44
N GLY A 46 8.73 -17.01 10.99
CA GLY A 46 9.64 -18.04 10.51
C GLY A 46 11.05 -17.92 11.12
N VAL A 47 11.76 -19.05 11.06
CA VAL A 47 13.12 -19.22 11.56
C VAL A 47 14.09 -18.19 10.96
N CYS A 48 13.87 -17.78 9.70
CA CYS A 48 14.70 -16.77 9.05
C CYS A 48 14.74 -15.46 9.85
N ILE A 49 13.58 -14.97 10.31
CA ILE A 49 13.50 -13.72 11.07
C ILE A 49 14.01 -13.91 12.49
N GLU A 50 13.68 -15.02 13.14
CA GLU A 50 14.15 -15.33 14.50
C GLU A 50 15.68 -15.34 14.58
N CYS A 51 16.36 -16.00 13.64
CA CYS A 51 17.82 -16.01 13.60
C CYS A 51 18.40 -14.65 13.18
N HIS A 52 17.82 -13.96 12.20
CA HIS A 52 18.33 -12.67 11.72
C HIS A 52 18.06 -11.47 12.65
N THR A 53 17.23 -11.68 13.69
CA THR A 53 17.02 -10.70 14.77
C THR A 53 17.78 -11.07 16.06
N SER A 54 18.41 -12.25 16.09
CA SER A 54 19.23 -12.70 17.22
C SER A 54 20.48 -11.85 17.39
N LYS A 55 20.84 -11.57 18.65
CA LYS A 55 22.08 -10.87 19.03
C LYS A 55 23.36 -11.60 18.57
N LEU A 56 23.26 -12.88 18.19
CA LEU A 56 24.36 -13.68 17.67
C LEU A 56 24.65 -13.42 16.18
N MET A 57 23.74 -12.76 15.47
CA MET A 57 23.90 -12.46 14.05
C MET A 57 24.87 -11.27 13.85
N LYS A 58 25.64 -11.30 12.75
CA LYS A 58 26.59 -10.20 12.45
C LYS A 58 25.85 -8.87 12.30
N PRO A 59 26.44 -7.74 12.75
CA PRO A 59 25.79 -6.43 12.73
C PRO A 59 25.18 -6.02 11.38
N ASP A 60 25.82 -6.38 10.27
CA ASP A 60 25.36 -6.05 8.91
C ASP A 60 24.00 -6.68 8.57
N TYR A 61 23.67 -7.83 9.15
CA TYR A 61 22.41 -8.54 8.88
C TYR A 61 21.30 -8.16 9.86
N LEU A 62 21.64 -7.56 11.01
CA LEU A 62 20.67 -7.24 12.07
C LEU A 62 19.62 -6.21 11.64
N LYS A 63 19.92 -5.40 10.61
CA LYS A 63 19.02 -4.35 10.08
C LYS A 63 18.05 -4.87 9.00
N ILE A 64 18.38 -6.01 8.39
CA ILE A 64 17.64 -6.54 7.23
C ILE A 64 16.19 -6.87 7.58
N PRO A 65 15.88 -7.55 8.71
CA PRO A 65 14.49 -7.81 9.08
C PRO A 65 13.66 -6.54 9.21
N GLN A 66 14.21 -5.48 9.81
CA GLN A 66 13.49 -4.22 10.00
C GLN A 66 13.31 -3.49 8.66
N GLU A 67 14.33 -3.48 7.80
CA GLU A 67 14.21 -2.95 6.43
C GLU A 67 13.12 -3.68 5.63
N TRP A 68 13.12 -5.01 5.70
CA TRP A 68 12.12 -5.85 5.05
C TRP A 68 10.71 -5.57 5.58
N LYS A 69 10.52 -5.41 6.90
CA LYS A 69 9.22 -5.04 7.49
C LYS A 69 8.67 -3.70 6.98
N MET A 70 9.54 -2.79 6.55
CA MET A 70 9.14 -1.51 5.94
C MET A 70 8.83 -1.62 4.44
N SER A 71 9.07 -2.77 3.82
CA SER A 71 8.93 -2.96 2.38
C SER A 71 7.48 -3.18 1.93
N ILE A 72 7.25 -2.96 0.64
CA ILE A 72 5.99 -3.34 -0.01
C ILE A 72 5.82 -4.87 -0.06
N HIS A 73 6.91 -5.63 -0.04
CA HIS A 73 6.88 -7.09 -0.04
C HIS A 73 6.32 -7.64 1.27
N TYR A 74 6.76 -7.11 2.42
CA TYR A 74 6.19 -7.44 3.73
C TYR A 74 4.68 -7.18 3.77
N LYS A 75 4.26 -5.99 3.30
CA LYS A 75 2.83 -5.62 3.24
C LYS A 75 1.98 -6.54 2.35
N ASN A 76 2.60 -7.33 1.48
CA ASN A 76 1.96 -8.28 0.58
C ASN A 76 2.32 -9.74 0.91
N ASN A 77 2.75 -10.02 2.15
CA ASN A 77 3.06 -11.36 2.64
C ASN A 77 4.15 -12.10 1.85
N VAL A 78 5.10 -11.36 1.24
CA VAL A 78 6.29 -11.94 0.62
C VAL A 78 7.42 -11.96 1.64
N SER A 79 7.79 -13.16 2.07
CA SER A 79 8.78 -13.44 3.10
C SER A 79 10.18 -13.69 2.52
N CYS A 80 11.15 -13.88 3.40
CA CYS A 80 12.57 -14.03 3.06
C CYS A 80 12.78 -15.20 2.08
N HIS A 81 12.12 -16.32 2.33
CA HIS A 81 12.26 -17.56 1.57
C HIS A 81 11.64 -17.50 0.17
N ASP A 82 10.64 -16.64 -0.06
CA ASP A 82 10.06 -16.44 -1.39
C ASP A 82 11.09 -15.89 -2.39
N CYS A 83 12.04 -15.10 -1.90
CA CYS A 83 13.17 -14.61 -2.67
C CYS A 83 14.36 -15.57 -2.58
N HIS A 84 14.83 -15.82 -1.34
CA HIS A 84 16.12 -16.47 -1.10
C HIS A 84 16.06 -18.00 -1.05
N GLY A 85 14.88 -18.62 -1.02
CA GLY A 85 14.72 -20.05 -0.74
C GLY A 85 14.93 -20.39 0.74
N GLY A 86 15.20 -21.66 1.05
CA GLY A 86 15.25 -22.15 2.43
C GLY A 86 13.88 -22.54 2.97
N ASN A 87 13.87 -23.25 4.10
CA ASN A 87 12.64 -23.60 4.81
C ASN A 87 12.38 -22.61 5.96
N PRO A 88 11.27 -21.86 5.97
CA PRO A 88 10.99 -20.93 7.06
C PRO A 88 10.59 -21.61 8.38
N ASN A 89 10.35 -22.91 8.39
CA ASN A 89 9.79 -23.65 9.53
C ASN A 89 10.78 -24.61 10.19
N ASP A 90 11.98 -24.79 9.63
CA ASP A 90 12.93 -25.79 10.13
C ASP A 90 14.37 -25.27 10.09
N SER A 91 14.89 -24.94 11.27
CA SER A 91 16.25 -24.39 11.46
C SER A 91 17.37 -25.31 11.00
N ALA A 92 17.14 -26.62 10.91
CA ALA A 92 18.14 -27.56 10.39
C ALA A 92 18.34 -27.41 8.88
N ILE A 93 17.34 -26.89 8.15
CA ILE A 93 17.36 -26.72 6.69
C ILE A 93 16.92 -25.30 6.25
N SER A 94 16.88 -24.33 7.17
CA SER A 94 16.57 -22.92 6.85
C SER A 94 17.64 -22.25 5.99
N CYS A 95 18.91 -22.52 6.30
CA CYS A 95 20.07 -21.88 5.68
C CYS A 95 21.15 -22.93 5.36
N SER A 96 21.84 -22.75 4.22
CA SER A 96 23.11 -23.41 3.88
C SER A 96 23.27 -24.91 4.21
N THR A 97 22.23 -25.73 4.02
CA THR A 97 22.42 -27.17 3.82
C THR A 97 22.36 -27.48 2.31
N PRO A 98 23.03 -28.52 1.81
CA PRO A 98 23.01 -28.88 0.39
C PRO A 98 21.60 -29.02 -0.23
N HIS A 99 20.57 -29.22 0.60
CA HIS A 99 19.18 -29.43 0.20
C HIS A 99 18.22 -28.30 0.59
N SER A 100 18.68 -27.20 1.23
CA SER A 100 17.78 -26.12 1.66
C SER A 100 17.23 -25.29 0.50
N GLY A 101 17.89 -25.29 -0.66
CA GLY A 101 17.54 -24.42 -1.79
C GLY A 101 17.77 -22.93 -1.50
N PHE A 102 18.47 -22.61 -0.41
CA PHE A 102 18.80 -21.23 -0.04
C PHE A 102 19.94 -20.69 -0.92
N ILE A 103 19.71 -19.58 -1.60
CA ILE A 103 20.64 -18.99 -2.58
C ILE A 103 21.60 -17.96 -1.97
N GLY A 104 21.44 -17.61 -0.69
CA GLY A 104 22.23 -16.56 -0.05
C GLY A 104 22.04 -15.19 -0.70
N THR A 105 23.10 -14.39 -0.75
CA THR A 105 23.09 -13.10 -1.45
C THR A 105 23.32 -13.33 -2.95
N PRO A 106 22.34 -13.02 -3.82
CA PRO A 106 22.48 -13.21 -5.26
C PRO A 106 23.62 -12.37 -5.83
N LYS A 107 24.28 -12.86 -6.89
CA LYS A 107 25.27 -12.05 -7.60
C LYS A 107 24.60 -10.88 -8.29
N TYR A 108 25.35 -9.80 -8.49
CA TYR A 108 24.83 -8.55 -9.03
C TYR A 108 24.11 -8.70 -10.39
N ASP A 109 24.61 -9.59 -11.27
CA ASP A 109 24.04 -9.90 -12.58
C ASP A 109 22.90 -10.92 -12.56
N GLU A 110 22.67 -11.60 -11.41
CA GLU A 110 21.57 -12.56 -11.19
C GLU A 110 20.34 -11.90 -10.55
N VAL A 111 20.50 -10.70 -9.98
CA VAL A 111 19.41 -9.93 -9.35
C VAL A 111 18.18 -9.77 -10.26
N PRO A 112 18.30 -9.40 -11.57
CA PRO A 112 17.12 -9.25 -12.42
C PRO A 112 16.27 -10.53 -12.51
N GLN A 113 16.92 -11.69 -12.59
CA GLN A 113 16.28 -12.99 -12.70
C GLN A 113 15.54 -13.33 -11.41
N LEU A 114 16.11 -12.99 -10.26
CA LEU A 114 15.44 -13.14 -8.98
C LEU A 114 14.14 -12.33 -8.91
N CYS A 115 14.19 -11.03 -9.22
CA CYS A 115 13.01 -10.18 -9.24
C CYS A 115 11.98 -10.64 -10.30
N GLY A 116 12.49 -11.15 -11.42
CA GLY A 116 11.70 -11.63 -12.56
C GLY A 116 10.94 -12.94 -12.33
N LYS A 117 11.20 -13.67 -11.24
CA LYS A 117 10.38 -14.83 -10.83
C LYS A 117 8.90 -14.45 -10.71
N CYS A 118 8.63 -13.27 -10.14
CA CYS A 118 7.29 -12.71 -10.01
C CYS A 118 7.04 -11.55 -11.00
N HIS A 119 8.04 -10.70 -11.24
CA HIS A 119 7.90 -9.52 -12.11
C HIS A 119 8.31 -9.79 -13.57
N ILE A 120 7.69 -10.80 -14.18
CA ILE A 120 8.08 -11.33 -15.50
C ILE A 120 8.03 -10.25 -16.60
N GLY A 121 6.95 -9.45 -16.63
CA GLY A 121 6.80 -8.36 -17.61
C GLY A 121 7.87 -7.28 -17.46
N ILE A 122 8.24 -6.96 -16.22
CA ILE A 122 9.29 -5.99 -15.90
C ILE A 122 10.65 -6.52 -16.33
N LEU A 123 10.96 -7.78 -16.01
CA LEU A 123 12.20 -8.43 -16.43
C LEU A 123 12.34 -8.38 -17.96
N LYS A 124 11.29 -8.73 -18.70
CA LYS A 124 11.29 -8.68 -20.17
C LYS A 124 11.65 -7.29 -20.70
N SER A 125 11.01 -6.24 -20.19
CA SER A 125 11.32 -4.85 -20.57
C SER A 125 12.75 -4.43 -20.19
N TYR A 126 13.19 -4.81 -18.99
CA TYR A 126 14.53 -4.51 -18.51
C TYR A 126 15.62 -5.15 -19.38
N LEU A 127 15.48 -6.43 -19.74
CA LEU A 127 16.49 -7.15 -20.53
C LEU A 127 16.70 -6.56 -21.93
N ILE A 128 15.66 -5.98 -22.54
CA ILE A 128 15.78 -5.32 -23.85
C ILE A 128 16.27 -3.87 -23.75
N SER A 129 16.23 -3.28 -22.56
CA SER A 129 16.66 -1.90 -22.31
C SER A 129 18.17 -1.71 -22.45
N GLY A 130 18.61 -0.45 -22.56
CA GLY A 130 20.04 -0.11 -22.54
C GLY A 130 20.74 -0.55 -21.25
N HIS A 131 20.07 -0.49 -20.10
CA HIS A 131 20.62 -0.92 -18.81
C HIS A 131 20.80 -2.43 -18.74
N GLY A 132 19.79 -3.21 -19.13
CA GLY A 132 19.87 -4.68 -19.14
C GLY A 132 20.91 -5.20 -20.13
N LYS A 133 20.98 -4.60 -21.33
CA LYS A 133 22.03 -4.91 -22.31
C LYS A 133 23.43 -4.59 -21.77
N ALA A 134 23.61 -3.45 -21.09
CA ALA A 134 24.89 -3.07 -20.48
C ALA A 134 25.31 -4.01 -19.32
N LEU A 135 24.34 -4.43 -18.49
CA LEU A 135 24.59 -5.43 -17.44
C LEU A 135 25.04 -6.76 -18.04
N LYS A 136 24.32 -7.27 -19.05
CA LYS A 136 24.66 -8.53 -19.72
C LYS A 136 26.02 -8.49 -20.42
N ALA A 137 26.33 -7.40 -21.12
CA ALA A 137 27.55 -7.32 -21.95
C ALA A 137 28.82 -7.05 -21.14
N LYS A 138 28.74 -6.19 -20.10
CA LYS A 138 29.92 -5.67 -19.42
C LYS A 138 29.87 -5.81 -17.90
N ARG A 139 28.81 -6.40 -17.32
CA ARG A 139 28.56 -6.44 -15.86
C ARG A 139 28.61 -5.05 -15.20
N ARG A 140 28.23 -4.01 -15.95
CA ARG A 140 28.35 -2.59 -15.55
C ARG A 140 27.05 -1.79 -15.64
N GLY A 141 25.95 -2.40 -16.09
CA GLY A 141 24.65 -1.75 -16.12
C GLY A 141 23.97 -1.80 -14.74
N PRO A 142 23.12 -0.82 -14.39
CA PRO A 142 22.36 -0.86 -13.14
C PRO A 142 21.35 -2.02 -13.19
N ASN A 143 21.20 -2.73 -12.08
CA ASN A 143 20.16 -3.77 -11.89
C ASN A 143 18.96 -3.22 -11.10
N CYS A 144 18.00 -4.09 -10.75
CA CYS A 144 16.78 -3.73 -10.05
C CYS A 144 17.04 -3.00 -8.72
N VAL A 145 17.97 -3.52 -7.91
CA VAL A 145 18.26 -2.99 -6.57
C VAL A 145 19.01 -1.66 -6.61
N THR A 146 19.63 -1.32 -7.74
CA THR A 146 20.30 -0.03 -7.93
C THR A 146 19.31 1.14 -7.82
N CYS A 147 18.08 0.96 -8.30
CA CYS A 147 17.04 1.98 -8.19
C CYS A 147 16.08 1.70 -7.02
N HIS A 148 15.68 0.45 -6.83
CA HIS A 148 14.60 0.06 -5.91
C HIS A 148 15.08 -0.31 -4.49
N GLY A 149 16.38 -0.52 -4.27
CA GLY A 149 16.90 -1.14 -3.06
C GLY A 149 16.63 -2.66 -3.02
N SER A 150 17.09 -3.32 -1.95
CA SER A 150 17.00 -4.78 -1.80
C SER A 150 15.96 -5.21 -0.77
N HIS A 151 16.12 -4.80 0.49
CA HIS A 151 15.22 -5.22 1.58
C HIS A 151 14.19 -4.16 1.94
N SER A 152 14.47 -2.88 1.73
CA SER A 152 13.54 -1.76 1.98
C SER A 152 12.74 -1.32 0.74
N ILE A 153 12.43 -2.25 -0.17
CA ILE A 153 11.77 -1.95 -1.45
C ILE A 153 10.41 -1.29 -1.22
N GLN A 154 10.24 -0.09 -1.76
CA GLN A 154 9.01 0.70 -1.64
C GLN A 154 8.07 0.50 -2.82
N LYS A 155 6.79 0.87 -2.64
CA LYS A 155 5.82 0.92 -3.74
C LYS A 155 6.37 1.81 -4.86
N ALA A 156 6.45 1.26 -6.08
CA ALA A 156 6.98 1.99 -7.23
C ALA A 156 6.21 3.30 -7.46
N ASN A 157 6.96 4.39 -7.58
CA ASN A 157 6.46 5.73 -7.88
C ASN A 157 7.43 6.45 -8.82
N ILE A 158 6.96 7.55 -9.42
CA ILE A 158 7.72 8.32 -10.41
C ILE A 158 8.95 9.04 -9.81
N ASP A 159 8.99 9.24 -8.50
CA ASP A 159 10.11 9.91 -7.81
C ASP A 159 11.35 9.03 -7.69
N ILE A 160 11.23 7.75 -8.06
CA ILE A 160 12.40 6.93 -8.31
C ILE A 160 13.31 7.53 -9.40
N ILE A 161 12.72 8.26 -10.35
CA ILE A 161 13.43 9.02 -11.37
C ILE A 161 13.80 10.38 -10.77
N ASN A 162 15.06 10.53 -10.39
CA ASN A 162 15.59 11.76 -9.81
C ASN A 162 17.07 11.93 -10.14
N SER A 163 17.59 13.14 -9.92
CA SER A 163 19.00 13.45 -10.19
C SER A 163 19.92 12.52 -9.40
N VAL A 164 19.73 12.39 -8.09
CA VAL A 164 20.59 11.60 -7.19
C VAL A 164 20.84 10.18 -7.70
N ARG A 165 19.79 9.44 -8.10
CA ARG A 165 19.95 8.06 -8.59
C ARG A 165 20.51 8.01 -10.00
N CYS A 166 19.99 8.83 -10.91
CA CYS A 166 20.36 8.73 -12.32
C CYS A 166 21.77 9.28 -12.60
N THR A 167 22.27 10.22 -11.78
CA THR A 167 23.62 10.79 -11.92
C THR A 167 24.73 9.90 -11.40
N GLN A 168 24.40 8.74 -10.80
CA GLN A 168 25.42 7.78 -10.36
C GLN A 168 26.24 7.21 -11.53
N CYS A 169 25.70 7.23 -12.76
CA CYS A 169 26.38 6.66 -13.92
C CYS A 169 26.42 7.58 -15.14
N HIS A 170 25.43 8.45 -15.33
CA HIS A 170 25.35 9.32 -16.52
C HIS A 170 24.63 10.64 -16.20
N SER A 171 24.67 11.62 -17.10
CA SER A 171 23.96 12.90 -16.88
C SER A 171 22.44 12.72 -16.69
N TYR A 172 21.80 13.60 -15.91
CA TYR A 172 20.37 13.53 -15.62
C TYR A 172 19.46 13.84 -16.82
N ASN A 173 19.99 14.39 -17.91
CA ASN A 173 19.17 14.98 -18.97
C ASN A 173 18.18 13.99 -19.60
N ARG A 174 18.62 12.76 -19.92
CA ARG A 174 17.75 11.72 -20.48
C ARG A 174 16.67 11.26 -19.49
N ALA A 175 17.04 11.09 -18.22
CA ALA A 175 16.11 10.68 -17.18
C ALA A 175 15.06 11.77 -16.89
N ARG A 176 15.43 13.05 -16.96
CA ARG A 176 14.50 14.18 -16.84
C ARG A 176 13.44 14.15 -17.92
N ILE A 177 13.82 13.95 -19.19
CA ILE A 177 12.88 13.87 -20.32
C ILE A 177 11.94 12.67 -20.14
N MET A 178 12.48 11.51 -19.70
CA MET A 178 11.67 10.35 -19.39
C MET A 178 10.65 10.63 -18.28
N LYS A 179 11.09 11.25 -17.16
CA LYS A 179 10.20 11.64 -16.05
C LYS A 179 9.07 12.53 -16.55
N GLN A 180 9.38 13.53 -17.37
CA GLN A 180 8.39 14.44 -17.95
C GLN A 180 7.38 13.70 -18.84
N ALA A 181 7.84 12.75 -19.67
CA ALA A 181 6.98 11.97 -20.55
C ALA A 181 5.99 11.08 -19.77
N LEU A 182 6.36 10.62 -18.58
CA LEU A 182 5.51 9.78 -17.72
C LEU A 182 4.57 10.59 -16.82
N PHE A 183 5.00 11.80 -16.42
CA PHE A 183 4.40 12.56 -15.32
C PHE A 183 2.89 12.71 -15.42
N LEU A 184 2.38 13.17 -16.55
CA LEU A 184 0.94 13.43 -16.71
C LEU A 184 0.10 12.15 -16.59
N THR A 185 0.60 11.04 -17.14
CA THR A 185 -0.12 9.75 -17.09
C THR A 185 -0.07 9.16 -15.68
N GLU A 186 1.08 9.19 -15.02
CA GLU A 186 1.21 8.74 -13.62
C GLU A 186 0.38 9.59 -12.66
N LYS A 187 0.36 10.93 -12.85
CA LYS A 187 -0.49 11.83 -12.05
C LYS A 187 -1.95 11.44 -12.20
N ARG A 188 -2.42 11.27 -13.43
CA ARG A 188 -3.80 10.86 -13.71
C ARG A 188 -4.14 9.50 -13.08
N MET A 189 -3.24 8.52 -13.16
CA MET A 189 -3.42 7.23 -12.49
C MET A 189 -3.50 7.37 -10.96
N SER A 190 -2.70 8.27 -10.37
CA SER A 190 -2.75 8.55 -8.93
C SER A 190 -4.03 9.25 -8.51
N ASP A 191 -4.56 10.15 -9.35
CA ASP A 191 -5.80 10.86 -9.04
C ASP A 191 -7.00 9.91 -9.07
N LEU A 192 -7.07 9.00 -10.05
CA LEU A 192 -8.09 7.95 -10.11
C LEU A 192 -7.99 6.97 -8.92
N ASP A 193 -6.78 6.62 -8.48
CA ASP A 193 -6.55 5.77 -7.30
C ASP A 193 -7.10 6.41 -6.01
N LYS A 194 -6.90 7.73 -5.85
CA LYS A 194 -7.46 8.50 -4.74
C LYS A 194 -8.98 8.56 -4.79
N GLU A 195 -9.57 8.75 -5.97
CA GLU A 195 -11.02 8.78 -6.16
C GLU A 195 -11.65 7.42 -5.79
N ILE A 196 -11.07 6.32 -6.27
CA ILE A 196 -11.50 4.97 -5.90
C ILE A 196 -11.43 4.76 -4.38
N THR A 197 -10.33 5.19 -3.75
CA THR A 197 -10.15 5.09 -2.31
C THR A 197 -11.23 5.88 -1.54
N ALA A 198 -11.55 7.08 -2.01
CA ALA A 198 -12.62 7.91 -1.42
C ALA A 198 -14.01 7.29 -1.58
N LEU A 199 -14.29 6.61 -2.70
CA LEU A 199 -15.53 5.86 -2.90
C LEU A 199 -15.61 4.63 -1.98
N LYS A 200 -14.51 3.90 -1.80
CA LYS A 200 -14.44 2.77 -0.86
C LYS A 200 -14.69 3.19 0.58
N ALA A 201 -14.15 4.34 0.99
CA ALA A 201 -14.39 4.91 2.32
C ALA A 201 -15.88 5.23 2.56
N GLN A 202 -16.67 5.41 1.49
CA GLN A 202 -18.12 5.60 1.55
C GLN A 202 -18.90 4.28 1.41
N GLY A 203 -18.24 3.13 1.47
CA GLY A 203 -18.86 1.80 1.36
C GLY A 203 -19.17 1.36 -0.07
N VAL A 204 -18.65 2.04 -1.10
CA VAL A 204 -18.90 1.69 -2.50
C VAL A 204 -17.97 0.54 -2.93
N ILE A 205 -18.55 -0.51 -3.49
CA ILE A 205 -17.81 -1.63 -4.07
C ILE A 205 -17.24 -1.22 -5.44
N THR A 206 -15.92 -1.19 -5.56
CA THR A 206 -15.20 -0.70 -6.75
C THR A 206 -14.30 -1.77 -7.39
N ASN A 207 -14.37 -3.03 -6.95
CA ASN A 207 -13.43 -4.11 -7.29
C ASN A 207 -13.07 -4.24 -8.78
N ASN A 208 -14.04 -4.06 -9.69
CA ASN A 208 -13.77 -4.15 -11.14
C ASN A 208 -12.99 -2.95 -11.67
N ILE A 209 -13.27 -1.75 -11.15
CA ILE A 209 -12.58 -0.52 -11.51
C ILE A 209 -11.15 -0.54 -10.95
N ASP A 210 -10.98 -0.98 -9.70
CA ASP A 210 -9.67 -1.21 -9.07
C ASP A 210 -8.78 -2.12 -9.92
N LYS A 211 -9.29 -3.31 -10.26
CA LYS A 211 -8.53 -4.29 -11.05
C LYS A 211 -8.13 -3.73 -12.41
N ARG A 212 -9.00 -2.92 -13.03
CA ARG A 212 -8.74 -2.29 -14.32
C ARG A 212 -7.68 -1.19 -14.21
N LEU A 213 -7.75 -0.34 -13.18
CA LEU A 213 -6.74 0.69 -12.93
C LEU A 213 -5.38 0.04 -12.62
N PHE A 214 -5.35 -0.97 -11.75
CA PHE A 214 -4.15 -1.70 -11.40
C PHE A 214 -3.47 -2.32 -12.63
N ARG A 215 -4.24 -2.99 -13.50
CA ARG A 215 -3.69 -3.56 -14.75
C ARG A 215 -3.12 -2.47 -15.66
N THR A 216 -3.84 -1.35 -15.79
CA THR A 216 -3.40 -0.21 -16.62
C THR A 216 -2.10 0.39 -16.08
N GLN A 217 -1.98 0.56 -14.76
CA GLN A 217 -0.76 1.01 -14.09
C GLN A 217 0.40 0.02 -14.32
N ALA A 218 0.17 -1.28 -14.14
CA ALA A 218 1.19 -2.31 -14.33
C ALA A 218 1.71 -2.34 -15.77
N GLU A 219 0.81 -2.30 -16.76
CA GLU A 219 1.15 -2.23 -18.18
C GLU A 219 1.96 -0.97 -18.52
N PHE A 220 1.53 0.20 -18.02
CA PHE A 220 2.21 1.47 -18.31
C PHE A 220 3.61 1.53 -17.70
N ARG A 221 3.74 1.16 -16.43
CA ARG A 221 5.01 1.14 -15.70
C ARG A 221 6.00 0.12 -16.25
N THR A 222 5.52 -0.93 -16.89
CA THR A 222 6.38 -1.89 -17.63
C THR A 222 7.12 -1.21 -18.79
N ILE A 223 6.54 -0.17 -19.40
CA ILE A 223 7.19 0.56 -20.50
C ILE A 223 8.39 1.35 -20.00
N PHE A 224 8.30 1.96 -18.81
CA PHE A 224 9.43 2.69 -18.23
C PHE A 224 10.70 1.83 -18.12
N HIS A 225 10.54 0.54 -17.84
CA HIS A 225 11.66 -0.40 -17.70
C HIS A 225 12.38 -0.71 -19.03
N THR A 226 11.84 -0.29 -20.17
CA THR A 226 12.55 -0.28 -21.46
C THR A 226 13.56 0.87 -21.58
N VAL A 227 13.40 1.92 -20.75
CA VAL A 227 14.18 3.16 -20.77
C VAL A 227 14.13 3.86 -22.15
N ASP A 228 13.03 3.70 -22.88
CA ASP A 228 12.80 4.27 -24.21
C ASP A 228 11.74 5.38 -24.17
N VAL A 229 12.20 6.63 -24.27
CA VAL A 229 11.33 7.82 -24.25
C VAL A 229 10.37 7.85 -25.45
N SER A 230 10.83 7.42 -26.62
CA SER A 230 10.03 7.42 -27.84
C SER A 230 8.90 6.41 -27.74
N LEU A 231 9.17 5.24 -27.19
CA LEU A 231 8.16 4.23 -26.92
C LEU A 231 7.12 4.71 -25.91
N VAL A 232 7.55 5.35 -24.82
CA VAL A 232 6.63 5.95 -23.84
C VAL A 232 5.70 6.95 -24.52
N LYS A 233 6.26 7.94 -25.23
CA LYS A 233 5.47 8.96 -25.94
C LYS A 233 4.48 8.37 -26.94
N LYS A 234 4.92 7.37 -27.72
CA LYS A 234 4.07 6.68 -28.70
C LYS A 234 2.88 5.98 -28.04
N ARG A 235 3.09 5.39 -26.86
CA ARG A 235 2.03 4.63 -26.16
C ARG A 235 1.19 5.49 -25.22
N THR A 236 1.62 6.68 -24.83
CA THR A 236 0.86 7.57 -23.92
C THR A 236 -0.60 7.76 -24.35
N GLY A 237 -0.87 7.95 -25.64
CA GLY A 237 -2.24 8.10 -26.15
C GLY A 237 -3.13 6.86 -25.94
N GLU A 238 -2.56 5.66 -26.03
CA GLU A 238 -3.25 4.39 -25.73
C GLU A 238 -3.70 4.36 -24.25
N PHE A 239 -2.79 4.70 -23.33
CA PHE A 239 -3.07 4.68 -21.90
C PHE A 239 -4.01 5.82 -21.48
N SER A 240 -3.89 7.00 -22.09
CA SER A 240 -4.86 8.07 -21.83
C SER A 240 -6.29 7.61 -22.11
N ARG A 241 -6.53 6.95 -23.25
CA ARG A 241 -7.85 6.39 -23.57
C ARG A 241 -8.31 5.32 -22.57
N LYS A 242 -7.41 4.44 -22.13
CA LYS A 242 -7.74 3.45 -21.07
C LYS A 242 -8.17 4.14 -19.77
N LEU A 243 -7.47 5.21 -19.37
CA LEU A 243 -7.79 6.02 -18.19
C LEU A 243 -9.07 6.83 -18.36
N ASP A 244 -9.39 7.33 -19.57
CA ASP A 244 -10.66 8.00 -19.86
C ASP A 244 -11.85 7.07 -19.58
N VAL A 245 -11.77 5.80 -19.97
CA VAL A 245 -12.84 4.84 -19.71
C VAL A 245 -12.99 4.54 -18.22
N ILE A 246 -11.87 4.48 -17.48
CA ILE A 246 -11.89 4.29 -16.02
C ILE A 246 -12.54 5.51 -15.34
N SER A 247 -12.12 6.71 -15.71
CA SER A 247 -12.67 7.98 -15.22
C SER A 247 -14.18 8.03 -15.42
N LYS A 248 -14.66 7.79 -16.64
CA LYS A 248 -16.10 7.77 -16.96
C LYS A 248 -16.88 6.75 -16.13
N ALA A 249 -16.28 5.61 -15.81
CA ALA A 249 -16.91 4.61 -14.95
C ALA A 249 -17.04 5.11 -13.50
N LEU A 250 -16.02 5.80 -12.99
CA LEU A 250 -16.06 6.42 -11.66
C LEU A 250 -17.05 7.57 -11.60
N ASP A 251 -17.08 8.45 -12.61
CA ASP A 251 -18.04 9.55 -12.71
C ASP A 251 -19.49 9.04 -12.64
N LYS A 252 -19.77 7.92 -13.33
CA LYS A 252 -21.08 7.26 -13.30
C LYS A 252 -21.43 6.74 -11.90
N VAL A 253 -20.49 6.12 -11.21
CA VAL A 253 -20.70 5.61 -9.85
C VAL A 253 -20.89 6.76 -8.86
N SER A 254 -20.07 7.81 -8.96
CA SER A 254 -20.11 9.00 -8.12
C SER A 254 -21.43 9.77 -8.28
N SER A 255 -21.86 9.99 -9.52
CA SER A 255 -23.16 10.65 -9.80
C SER A 255 -24.36 9.84 -9.30
N GLN A 256 -24.35 8.51 -9.46
CA GLN A 256 -25.39 7.64 -8.89
C GLN A 256 -25.41 7.70 -7.36
N LEU A 257 -24.24 7.70 -6.71
CA LEU A 257 -24.15 7.83 -5.26
C LEU A 257 -24.67 9.18 -4.77
N SER A 258 -24.27 10.27 -5.42
CA SER A 258 -24.75 11.63 -5.10
C SER A 258 -26.26 11.74 -5.26
N PHE A 259 -26.80 11.24 -6.38
CA PHE A 259 -28.25 11.21 -6.61
C PHE A 259 -28.98 10.43 -5.51
N ARG A 260 -28.51 9.22 -5.16
CA ARG A 260 -29.13 8.41 -4.09
C ARG A 260 -29.11 9.14 -2.74
N LYS A 261 -27.99 9.78 -2.38
CA LYS A 261 -27.89 10.56 -1.14
C LYS A 261 -28.88 11.72 -1.12
N ASN A 262 -28.92 12.50 -2.20
CA ASN A 262 -29.82 13.65 -2.31
C ASN A 262 -31.29 13.23 -2.32
N PHE A 263 -31.61 12.15 -3.03
CA PHE A 263 -32.97 11.62 -3.08
C PHE A 263 -33.41 11.04 -1.73
N SER A 264 -32.54 10.30 -1.02
CA SER A 264 -32.82 9.83 0.33
C SER A 264 -33.01 10.99 1.32
N ALA A 265 -32.18 12.04 1.24
CA ALA A 265 -32.35 13.23 2.07
C ALA A 265 -33.67 13.95 1.77
N PHE A 266 -34.04 14.09 0.49
CA PHE A 266 -35.33 14.65 0.08
C PHE A 266 -36.50 13.84 0.64
N LEU A 267 -36.50 12.52 0.50
CA LEU A 267 -37.55 11.65 1.04
C LEU A 267 -37.64 11.77 2.57
N PHE A 268 -36.49 11.79 3.26
CA PHE A 268 -36.46 11.96 4.71
C PHE A 268 -37.11 13.29 5.14
N MET A 269 -36.77 14.40 4.47
CA MET A 269 -37.36 15.71 4.75
C MET A 269 -38.86 15.73 4.45
N LEU A 270 -39.31 15.08 3.38
CA LEU A 270 -40.73 14.95 3.04
C LEU A 270 -41.52 14.19 4.12
N PHE A 271 -41.00 13.04 4.57
CA PHE A 271 -41.63 12.26 5.64
C PHE A 271 -41.63 13.00 6.98
N LEU A 272 -40.55 13.73 7.30
CA LEU A 272 -40.49 14.56 8.49
C LEU A 272 -41.54 15.67 8.46
N ALA A 273 -41.67 16.37 7.33
CA ALA A 273 -42.68 17.42 7.15
C ALA A 273 -44.10 16.85 7.27
N MET A 274 -44.37 15.70 6.63
CA MET A 274 -45.67 15.03 6.73
C MET A 274 -45.97 14.60 8.17
N GLY A 275 -44.98 14.08 8.90
CA GLY A 275 -45.11 13.74 10.32
C GLY A 275 -45.46 14.95 11.19
N ILE A 276 -44.81 16.09 10.95
CA ILE A 276 -45.12 17.36 11.65
C ILE A 276 -46.57 17.78 11.39
N VAL A 277 -47.03 17.72 10.14
CA VAL A 277 -48.43 18.06 9.78
C VAL A 277 -49.42 17.15 10.51
N VAL A 278 -49.16 15.84 10.56
CA VAL A 278 -50.02 14.89 11.28
C VAL A 278 -50.10 15.22 12.77
N VAL A 279 -48.97 15.53 13.42
CA VAL A 279 -48.94 15.91 14.84
C VAL A 279 -49.75 17.19 15.09
N ILE A 280 -49.61 18.20 14.23
CA ILE A 280 -50.38 19.46 14.32
C ILE A 280 -51.89 19.18 14.20
N LEU A 281 -52.30 18.33 13.26
CA LEU A 281 -53.72 17.99 13.05
C LEU A 281 -54.31 17.22 14.24
N ILE A 282 -53.55 16.31 14.86
CA ILE A 282 -53.99 15.56 16.05
C ILE A 282 -54.18 16.51 17.25
N HIS A 283 -53.25 17.43 17.46
CA HIS A 283 -53.33 18.39 18.58
C HIS A 283 -54.53 19.33 18.43
N LYS A 284 -54.79 19.83 17.22
CA LYS A 284 -55.89 20.76 16.95
C LYS A 284 -57.28 20.11 17.02
N GLY A 285 -57.38 18.79 16.90
CA GLY A 285 -58.63 18.04 17.08
C GLY A 285 -58.92 17.61 18.52
N SER A 286 -58.02 17.93 19.46
CA SER A 286 -58.15 17.58 20.89
C SER A 286 -58.58 18.77 21.77
N ASP A 287 -58.72 19.96 21.18
CA ASP A 287 -59.29 21.18 21.77
C ASP A 287 -60.75 21.37 21.28
#